data_AF-A0A4W5PHQ9-F1
#
_entry.id   AF-A0A4W5PHQ9-F1
#
_cell.length_a   1.000
_cell.length_b   1.000
_cell.length_c   1.000
_cell.angle_alpha   90.00
_cell.angle_beta   90.00
_cell.angle_gamma   90.00
#
_symmetry.space_group_name_H-M   'P 1'
#
loop_
_entity.id
_entity.type
_entity.pdbx_description
1 polymer ?
#
loop_
_entity_poly.entity_id
_entity_poly.type
_entity_poly.pdbx_seq_one_letter_code
_entity_poly.pdbx_strand_id
1 'polypeptide(L)'
;MFQSEYGEHFTITTSSQWVQEAEWTEWFDRDDERGSGDWEKLSDLHKAYPDRLCSTPMDIQAESHDGVPSNETGDVIYKSDRDYGFVCLNKDQSHGLCHNYRVRFLCGKLVRPQASISIERLSNSTVLELAEPAEGWGPGDRLVLASTDYSMHQAEEFTLLPCPACGPTQVKVQGKPVFLHMGEEVDGVDMRAEVGLLSRNILVRGEMEPGCYGNEACNFFAFDTFGGHMKVI
;
A
#
# COMPACT_ATOMS: atom_id res chain seq x y z
N MET A 1 -26.08 13.35 7.30
CA MET A 1 -25.12 14.37 6.84
C MET A 1 -24.87 15.30 8.01
N PHE A 2 -23.61 15.46 8.37
CA PHE A 2 -23.15 16.28 9.50
C PHE A 2 -22.52 17.55 8.96
N GLN A 3 -22.50 18.59 9.79
CA GLN A 3 -21.88 19.87 9.45
C GLN A 3 -20.77 20.16 10.46
N SER A 4 -19.59 20.53 9.97
CA SER A 4 -18.48 20.95 10.83
C SER A 4 -18.74 22.34 11.40
N GLU A 5 -17.99 22.73 12.43
CA GLU A 5 -17.99 24.10 12.96
C GLU A 5 -17.71 25.16 11.88
N TYR A 6 -17.00 24.76 10.81
CA TYR A 6 -16.64 25.59 9.68
C TYR A 6 -17.63 25.49 8.51
N GLY A 7 -18.81 24.89 8.71
CA GLY A 7 -19.88 24.81 7.73
C GLY A 7 -19.71 23.75 6.65
N GLU A 8 -18.67 22.90 6.72
CA GLU A 8 -18.47 21.82 5.76
C GLU A 8 -19.40 20.64 6.04
N HIS A 9 -20.00 20.08 5.00
CA HIS A 9 -20.81 18.88 5.12
C HIS A 9 -19.95 17.63 5.00
N PHE A 10 -20.23 16.63 5.81
CA PHE A 10 -19.59 15.32 5.74
C PHE A 10 -20.57 14.19 6.08
N THR A 11 -20.25 12.99 5.62
CA THR A 11 -20.96 11.76 5.94
C THR A 11 -20.08 10.90 6.82
N ILE A 12 -20.66 10.39 7.91
CA ILE A 12 -20.03 9.36 8.73
C ILE A 12 -20.74 8.06 8.38
N THR A 13 -19.97 7.10 7.89
CA THR A 13 -20.44 5.74 7.65
C THR A 13 -19.82 4.85 8.71
N THR A 14 -20.66 4.11 9.42
CA THR A 14 -20.21 3.08 10.35
C THR A 14 -20.58 1.72 9.79
N SER A 15 -19.64 0.78 9.79
CA SER A 15 -19.90 -0.60 9.44
C SER A 15 -19.34 -1.52 10.51
N SER A 16 -20.06 -2.60 10.79
CA SER A 16 -19.59 -3.67 11.67
C SER A 16 -19.64 -4.98 10.92
N GLN A 17 -18.59 -5.77 11.09
CA GLN A 17 -18.50 -7.12 10.55
C GLN A 17 -17.98 -8.07 11.62
N TRP A 18 -18.52 -9.29 11.60
CA TRP A 18 -18.01 -10.39 12.41
C TRP A 18 -16.78 -10.97 11.71
N VAL A 19 -15.61 -10.76 12.29
CA VAL A 19 -14.38 -11.32 11.73
C VAL A 19 -14.05 -12.60 12.49
N GLN A 20 -14.00 -13.70 11.73
CA GLN A 20 -13.45 -14.96 12.19
C GLN A 20 -11.92 -14.85 12.08
N GLU A 21 -11.27 -14.48 13.17
CA GLU A 21 -9.82 -14.60 13.25
C GLU A 21 -9.45 -16.10 13.22
N ALA A 22 -8.33 -16.43 12.57
CA ALA A 22 -7.77 -17.78 12.56
C ALA A 22 -6.25 -17.69 12.70
N GLU A 23 -5.65 -18.68 13.34
CA GLU A 23 -4.21 -18.74 13.57
C GLU A 23 -3.71 -20.17 13.32
N TRP A 24 -2.54 -20.26 12.70
CA TRP A 24 -1.85 -21.53 12.52
C TRP A 24 -1.27 -22.00 13.85
N THR A 25 -1.46 -23.28 14.16
CA THR A 25 -0.78 -23.91 15.29
C THR A 25 0.74 -23.96 15.07
N GLU A 26 1.46 -24.37 16.11
CA GLU A 26 2.81 -24.91 15.94
C GLU A 26 2.81 -26.15 15.02
N TRP A 27 3.99 -26.54 14.56
CA TRP A 27 4.18 -27.76 13.78
C TRP A 27 4.23 -28.99 14.69
N PHE A 28 3.58 -30.07 14.27
CA PHE A 28 3.53 -31.36 14.93
C PHE A 28 4.14 -32.44 14.03
N ASP A 29 4.97 -33.28 14.62
CA ASP A 29 5.73 -34.36 13.99
C ASP A 29 5.71 -35.49 15.02
N ARG A 30 4.80 -36.44 14.84
CA ARG A 30 4.45 -37.49 15.81
C ARG A 30 4.80 -38.88 15.30
N ASP A 31 4.76 -39.09 13.99
CA ASP A 31 5.23 -40.30 13.33
C ASP A 31 6.47 -39.97 12.48
N ASP A 32 7.30 -40.97 12.16
CA ASP A 32 8.44 -40.78 11.26
C ASP A 32 8.25 -41.57 9.95
N GLU A 33 9.17 -41.45 9.00
CA GLU A 33 9.08 -42.10 7.69
C GLU A 33 9.22 -43.64 7.70
N ARG A 34 9.39 -44.24 8.89
CA ARG A 34 9.71 -45.66 9.04
C ARG A 34 8.48 -46.54 8.91
N GLY A 35 8.72 -47.84 8.78
CA GLY A 35 7.66 -48.82 8.64
C GLY A 35 6.87 -48.61 7.34
N SER A 36 5.59 -48.23 7.45
CA SER A 36 4.68 -48.15 6.30
C SER A 36 4.66 -46.81 5.58
N GLY A 37 5.34 -45.80 6.13
CA GLY A 37 5.32 -44.41 5.69
C GLY A 37 5.04 -43.51 6.89
N ASP A 38 4.82 -42.24 6.61
CA ASP A 38 4.64 -41.20 7.62
C ASP A 38 3.15 -40.85 7.82
N TRP A 39 2.69 -40.85 9.07
CA TRP A 39 1.29 -40.75 9.46
C TRP A 39 1.02 -39.68 10.52
N GLU A 40 0.88 -38.44 10.07
CA GLU A 40 0.45 -37.29 10.87
C GLU A 40 -1.08 -37.20 11.00
N LYS A 41 -1.69 -38.22 11.61
CA LYS A 41 -3.16 -38.29 11.80
C LYS A 41 -3.64 -37.34 12.87
N LEU A 42 -4.68 -36.57 12.56
CA LEU A 42 -5.29 -35.62 13.50
C LEU A 42 -5.73 -36.30 14.81
N SER A 43 -6.35 -37.48 14.74
CA SER A 43 -6.81 -38.19 15.93
C SER A 43 -5.69 -38.66 16.86
N ASP A 44 -4.52 -38.95 16.31
CA ASP A 44 -3.36 -39.39 17.10
C ASP A 44 -2.58 -38.18 17.63
N LEU A 45 -2.57 -37.08 16.88
CA LEU A 45 -2.09 -35.78 17.34
C LEU A 45 -2.91 -35.22 18.50
N HIS A 46 -4.24 -35.30 18.47
CA HIS A 46 -5.08 -34.89 19.61
C HIS A 46 -4.80 -35.70 20.88
N LYS A 47 -4.42 -36.97 20.75
CA LYS A 47 -4.05 -37.82 21.90
C LYS A 47 -2.65 -37.50 22.43
N ALA A 48 -1.70 -37.22 21.53
CA ALA A 48 -0.32 -36.91 21.88
C ALA A 48 -0.18 -35.50 22.48
N TYR A 49 -0.93 -34.53 21.94
CA TYR A 49 -0.84 -33.11 22.27
C TYR A 49 -2.21 -32.54 22.68
N PRO A 50 -2.75 -32.94 23.85
CA PRO A 50 -4.00 -32.38 24.36
C PRO A 50 -3.88 -30.85 24.51
N ASP A 51 -4.97 -30.14 24.20
CA ASP A 51 -5.13 -28.67 24.31
C ASP A 51 -4.23 -27.81 23.41
N ARG A 52 -3.38 -28.39 22.56
CA ARG A 52 -2.53 -27.66 21.59
C ARG A 52 -3.15 -27.55 20.20
N LEU A 53 -4.13 -28.39 19.89
CA LEU A 53 -4.87 -28.38 18.63
C LEU A 53 -6.34 -28.07 18.89
N CYS A 54 -6.96 -27.30 17.99
CA CYS A 54 -8.40 -27.10 18.02
C CYS A 54 -9.16 -28.40 17.70
N SER A 55 -10.40 -28.49 18.20
CA SER A 55 -11.25 -29.67 17.96
C SER A 55 -11.64 -29.84 16.49
N THR A 56 -11.79 -28.72 15.76
CA THR A 56 -12.19 -28.70 14.35
C THR A 56 -11.30 -27.73 13.57
N PRO A 57 -10.18 -28.23 13.00
CA PRO A 57 -9.32 -27.43 12.14
C PRO A 57 -10.05 -26.87 10.91
N MET A 58 -9.69 -25.66 10.51
CA MET A 58 -10.17 -25.01 9.29
C MET A 58 -9.31 -25.38 8.08
N ASP A 59 -8.05 -25.72 8.27
CA ASP A 59 -7.11 -26.09 7.22
C ASP A 59 -5.93 -26.88 7.78
N ILE A 60 -5.14 -27.50 6.91
CA ILE A 60 -3.92 -28.25 7.22
C ILE A 60 -2.79 -27.85 6.28
N GLN A 61 -1.58 -27.74 6.81
CA GLN A 61 -0.35 -27.65 6.03
C GLN A 61 0.60 -28.76 6.44
N ALA A 62 1.33 -29.28 5.46
CA ALA A 62 2.34 -30.31 5.64
C ALA A 62 3.61 -29.93 4.88
N GLU A 63 4.74 -30.00 5.56
CA GLU A 63 6.07 -29.78 4.99
C GLU A 63 7.02 -30.86 5.49
N SER A 64 8.07 -31.15 4.73
CA SER A 64 9.13 -32.02 5.20
C SER A 64 9.85 -31.39 6.40
N HIS A 65 10.59 -32.19 7.15
CA HIS A 65 11.39 -31.71 8.27
C HIS A 65 12.42 -30.62 7.84
N ASP A 66 12.83 -30.64 6.57
CA ASP A 66 13.70 -29.64 5.95
C ASP A 66 12.97 -28.34 5.54
N GLY A 67 11.66 -28.24 5.77
CA GLY A 67 10.83 -27.07 5.47
C GLY A 67 10.36 -27.00 4.01
N VAL A 68 10.40 -28.10 3.27
CA VAL A 68 9.91 -28.16 1.89
C VAL A 68 8.43 -28.50 1.90
N PRO A 69 7.54 -27.69 1.31
CA PRO A 69 6.12 -28.00 1.21
C PRO A 69 5.86 -29.37 0.56
N SER A 70 4.89 -30.13 1.09
CA SER A 70 4.59 -31.48 0.61
C SER A 70 4.19 -31.60 -0.87
N ASN A 71 3.76 -30.50 -1.51
CA ASN A 71 3.49 -30.45 -2.95
C ASN A 71 4.75 -30.27 -3.80
N GLU A 72 5.89 -29.93 -3.20
CA GLU A 72 7.17 -29.65 -3.86
C GLU A 72 8.24 -30.73 -3.59
N THR A 73 8.01 -31.63 -2.63
CA THR A 73 8.94 -32.73 -2.31
C THR A 73 9.02 -33.80 -3.40
N GLY A 74 7.96 -33.95 -4.21
CA GLY A 74 7.85 -34.97 -5.25
C GLY A 74 7.32 -36.33 -4.76
N ASP A 75 6.98 -36.45 -3.48
CA ASP A 75 6.32 -37.65 -2.94
C ASP A 75 4.85 -37.73 -3.39
N VAL A 76 4.37 -38.96 -3.56
CA VAL A 76 2.96 -39.25 -3.79
C VAL A 76 2.24 -39.25 -2.45
N ILE A 77 1.55 -38.16 -2.15
CA ILE A 77 0.79 -38.01 -0.90
C ILE A 77 -0.53 -38.77 -0.99
N TYR A 78 -0.74 -39.72 -0.07
CA TYR A 78 -1.96 -40.54 -0.03
C TYR A 78 -3.16 -39.73 0.47
N LYS A 79 -2.96 -38.93 1.51
CA LYS A 79 -4.01 -38.06 2.06
C LYS A 79 -3.43 -36.83 2.74
N SER A 80 -4.01 -35.67 2.47
CA SER A 80 -3.77 -34.43 3.21
C SER A 80 -5.11 -33.75 3.36
N ASP A 81 -5.70 -33.89 4.54
CA ASP A 81 -7.09 -33.49 4.79
C ASP A 81 -7.22 -33.01 6.23
N ARG A 82 -7.81 -31.83 6.44
CA ARG A 82 -7.93 -31.21 7.78
C ARG A 82 -8.69 -32.07 8.79
N ASP A 83 -9.60 -32.93 8.35
CA ASP A 83 -10.43 -33.77 9.23
C ASP A 83 -9.75 -35.10 9.58
N TYR A 84 -8.72 -35.49 8.82
CA TYR A 84 -8.03 -36.77 8.98
C TYR A 84 -6.55 -36.63 9.38
N GLY A 85 -5.88 -35.58 8.92
CA GLY A 85 -4.44 -35.36 8.99
C GLY A 85 -3.73 -35.57 7.66
N PHE A 86 -2.44 -35.88 7.74
CA PHE A 86 -1.57 -36.12 6.59
C PHE A 86 -1.02 -37.54 6.60
N VAL A 87 -0.89 -38.15 5.43
CA VAL A 87 -0.37 -39.50 5.24
C VAL A 87 0.44 -39.59 3.95
N CYS A 88 1.68 -40.04 4.09
CA CYS A 88 2.51 -40.52 3.00
C CYS A 88 2.77 -42.02 3.17
N LEU A 89 2.65 -42.82 2.10
CA LEU A 89 2.86 -44.28 2.16
C LEU A 89 4.13 -44.66 1.40
N ASN A 90 5.03 -45.39 2.06
CA ASN A 90 6.31 -45.83 1.46
C ASN A 90 6.11 -46.68 0.20
N LYS A 91 5.04 -47.50 0.18
CA LYS A 91 4.69 -48.36 -0.97
C LYS A 91 4.31 -47.59 -2.25
N ASP A 92 3.90 -46.32 -2.10
CA ASP A 92 3.44 -45.50 -3.22
C ASP A 92 4.58 -44.64 -3.79
N GLN A 93 5.75 -44.65 -3.13
CA GLN A 93 6.93 -43.88 -3.55
C GLN A 93 7.80 -44.68 -4.52
N SER A 94 8.26 -44.05 -5.59
CA SER A 94 9.20 -44.63 -6.56
C SER A 94 10.54 -45.04 -5.93
N HIS A 95 10.99 -44.28 -4.93
CA HIS A 95 12.20 -44.52 -4.16
C HIS A 95 11.97 -45.42 -2.93
N GLY A 96 10.70 -45.80 -2.67
CA GLY A 96 10.31 -46.72 -1.61
C GLY A 96 10.29 -46.13 -0.19
N LEU A 97 10.51 -44.83 -0.04
CA LEU A 97 10.50 -44.13 1.24
C LEU A 97 9.90 -42.74 1.07
N CYS A 98 9.02 -42.35 1.99
CA CYS A 98 8.54 -40.99 2.14
C CYS A 98 9.61 -40.10 2.78
N HIS A 99 9.50 -38.78 2.56
CA HIS A 99 10.18 -37.83 3.44
C HIS A 99 9.53 -37.84 4.84
N ASN A 100 10.26 -37.38 5.85
CA ASN A 100 9.70 -37.13 7.17
C ASN A 100 8.93 -35.80 7.16
N TYR A 101 7.62 -35.82 7.39
CA TYR A 101 6.76 -34.65 7.37
C TYR A 101 6.33 -34.21 8.76
N ARG A 102 6.03 -32.93 8.86
CA ARG A 102 5.35 -32.32 9.99
C ARG A 102 4.14 -31.54 9.51
N VAL A 103 3.12 -31.47 10.34
CA VAL A 103 1.86 -30.79 10.03
C VAL A 103 1.54 -29.65 10.99
N ARG A 104 0.84 -28.65 10.49
CA ARG A 104 0.18 -27.64 11.34
C ARG A 104 -1.24 -27.42 10.85
N PHE A 105 -2.09 -26.94 11.74
CA PHE A 105 -3.51 -26.77 11.49
C PHE A 105 -3.92 -25.31 11.64
N LEU A 106 -4.83 -24.85 10.79
CA LEU A 106 -5.41 -23.51 10.94
C LEU A 106 -6.59 -23.61 11.89
N CYS A 107 -6.53 -22.93 13.02
CA CYS A 107 -7.56 -22.97 14.04
C CYS A 107 -8.29 -21.63 14.12
N GLY A 108 -9.63 -21.67 14.14
CA GLY A 108 -10.46 -20.48 14.35
C GLY A 108 -10.33 -19.97 15.79
N LYS A 109 -10.16 -18.66 15.96
CA LYS A 109 -10.24 -17.94 17.23
C LYS A 109 -11.70 -17.52 17.52
N LEU A 110 -11.93 -16.94 18.70
CA LEU A 110 -13.23 -16.34 19.02
C LEU A 110 -13.57 -15.24 18.02
N VAL A 111 -14.80 -15.28 17.48
CA VAL A 111 -15.33 -14.23 16.60
C VAL A 111 -15.35 -12.90 17.33
N ARG A 112 -14.74 -11.86 16.75
CA ARG A 112 -14.77 -10.52 17.31
C ARG A 112 -15.50 -9.55 16.39
N PRO A 113 -16.31 -8.63 16.93
CA PRO A 113 -16.91 -7.58 16.12
C PRO A 113 -15.82 -6.57 15.74
N GLN A 114 -15.54 -6.44 14.45
CA GLN A 114 -14.73 -5.35 13.93
C GLN A 114 -15.66 -4.22 13.50
N ALA A 115 -15.51 -3.06 14.13
CA ALA A 115 -16.21 -1.84 13.76
C ALA A 115 -15.25 -0.90 13.01
N SER A 116 -15.71 -0.35 11.88
CA SER A 116 -15.01 0.68 11.13
C SER A 116 -15.87 1.92 11.00
N ILE A 117 -15.23 3.07 11.10
CA ILE A 117 -15.85 4.39 10.95
C ILE A 117 -15.12 5.09 9.79
N SER A 118 -15.87 5.51 8.78
CA SER A 118 -15.37 6.24 7.63
C SER A 118 -16.01 7.63 7.61
N ILE A 119 -15.19 8.66 7.42
CA ILE A 119 -15.64 10.06 7.32
C ILE A 119 -15.37 10.52 5.89
N GLU A 120 -16.42 10.83 5.15
CA GLU A 120 -16.33 11.35 3.79
C GLU A 120 -16.71 12.83 3.81
N ARG A 121 -15.76 13.70 3.44
CA ARG A 121 -16.03 15.12 3.24
C ARG A 121 -16.80 15.32 1.93
N LEU A 122 -18.00 15.88 2.01
CA LEU A 122 -18.86 16.17 0.85
C LEU A 122 -18.57 17.55 0.23
N SER A 123 -17.40 18.13 0.51
CA SER A 123 -16.99 19.40 -0.07
C SER A 123 -16.24 19.18 -1.39
N ASN A 124 -16.61 19.96 -2.42
CA ASN A 124 -15.84 20.06 -3.66
C ASN A 124 -14.63 20.99 -3.45
N SER A 125 -13.80 20.62 -2.48
CA SER A 125 -12.61 21.38 -2.10
C SER A 125 -11.54 20.44 -1.55
N THR A 126 -10.30 20.81 -1.74
CA THR A 126 -9.13 20.10 -1.24
C THR A 126 -8.31 21.04 -0.36
N VAL A 127 -7.67 20.51 0.69
CA VAL A 127 -6.63 21.24 1.42
C VAL A 127 -5.29 20.77 0.87
N LEU A 128 -4.50 21.72 0.38
CA LEU A 128 -3.12 21.49 -0.04
C LEU A 128 -2.21 21.80 1.16
N GLU A 129 -1.26 20.90 1.42
CA GLU A 129 -0.18 21.08 2.39
C GLU A 129 1.04 21.61 1.65
N LEU A 130 1.55 22.77 2.05
CA LEU A 130 2.69 23.44 1.43
C LEU A 130 3.95 23.23 2.27
N ALA A 131 5.12 23.20 1.61
CA ALA A 131 6.40 23.10 2.32
C ALA A 131 6.72 24.37 3.12
N GLU A 132 6.22 25.52 2.68
CA GLU A 132 6.45 26.85 3.28
C GLU A 132 5.11 27.57 3.53
N PRO A 133 5.04 28.53 4.48
CA PRO A 133 3.81 29.27 4.74
C PRO A 133 3.29 30.06 3.52
N ALA A 134 1.97 30.09 3.34
CA ALA A 134 1.30 30.78 2.24
C ALA A 134 1.21 32.31 2.46
N GLU A 135 2.35 32.98 2.64
CA GLU A 135 2.37 34.40 3.00
C GLU A 135 1.78 35.30 1.91
N GLY A 136 0.75 36.07 2.27
CA GLY A 136 0.09 37.01 1.37
C GLY A 136 -0.79 36.36 0.30
N TRP A 137 -1.17 35.10 0.49
CA TRP A 137 -2.18 34.41 -0.31
C TRP A 137 -3.55 34.59 0.38
N GLY A 138 -4.59 34.86 -0.40
CA GLY A 138 -5.93 35.15 0.11
C GLY A 138 -7.05 34.46 -0.67
N PRO A 139 -8.26 34.37 -0.09
CA PRO A 139 -9.43 33.83 -0.79
C PRO A 139 -9.68 34.58 -2.11
N GLY A 140 -9.94 33.84 -3.18
CA GLY A 140 -10.14 34.36 -4.53
C GLY A 140 -8.87 34.43 -5.38
N ASP A 141 -7.68 34.25 -4.79
CA ASP A 141 -6.46 34.10 -5.57
C ASP A 141 -6.48 32.83 -6.42
N ARG A 142 -5.77 32.88 -7.55
CA ARG A 142 -5.56 31.74 -8.44
C ARG A 142 -4.20 31.12 -8.16
N LEU A 143 -4.18 29.80 -8.01
CA LEU A 143 -2.97 29.00 -7.87
C LEU A 143 -2.79 28.13 -9.10
N VAL A 144 -1.54 27.78 -9.38
CA VAL A 144 -1.16 26.68 -10.26
C VAL A 144 -0.49 25.59 -9.43
N LEU A 145 -0.90 24.34 -9.66
CA LEU A 145 -0.23 23.14 -9.21
C LEU A 145 0.51 22.55 -10.42
N ALA A 146 1.84 22.56 -10.36
CA ALA A 146 2.66 22.10 -11.47
C ALA A 146 2.57 20.57 -11.65
N SER A 147 2.74 20.13 -12.90
CA SER A 147 2.88 18.70 -13.20
C SER A 147 4.12 18.12 -12.55
N THR A 148 4.00 16.93 -11.99
CA THR A 148 5.13 16.11 -11.50
C THR A 148 5.43 14.93 -12.41
N ASP A 149 4.89 14.95 -13.63
CA ASP A 149 5.07 13.93 -14.68
C ASP A 149 5.70 14.57 -15.93
N TYR A 150 6.05 13.76 -16.93
CA TYR A 150 6.67 14.22 -18.18
C TYR A 150 5.78 15.16 -19.01
N SER A 151 4.47 15.17 -18.76
CA SER A 151 3.52 15.99 -19.51
C SER A 151 3.25 17.32 -18.80
N MET A 152 3.69 18.42 -19.40
CA MET A 152 3.39 19.78 -18.94
C MET A 152 1.89 20.11 -18.94
N HIS A 153 1.08 19.38 -19.71
CA HIS A 153 -0.38 19.58 -19.80
C HIS A 153 -1.16 19.04 -18.59
N GLN A 154 -0.49 18.40 -17.63
CA GLN A 154 -1.08 17.97 -16.37
C GLN A 154 -0.99 19.04 -15.26
N ALA A 155 -0.53 20.25 -15.57
CA ALA A 155 -0.62 21.36 -14.63
C ALA A 155 -2.08 21.79 -14.44
N GLU A 156 -2.47 22.04 -13.20
CA GLU A 156 -3.85 22.35 -12.83
C GLU A 156 -3.94 23.70 -12.14
N GLU A 157 -5.05 24.42 -12.35
CA GLU A 157 -5.29 25.69 -11.70
C GLU A 157 -6.44 25.60 -10.70
N PHE A 158 -6.27 26.29 -9.58
CA PHE A 158 -7.23 26.28 -8.49
C PHE A 158 -7.53 27.69 -7.99
N THR A 159 -8.74 27.90 -7.45
CA THR A 159 -9.09 29.13 -6.74
C THR A 159 -9.05 28.90 -5.24
N LEU A 160 -8.41 29.80 -4.49
CA LEU A 160 -8.36 29.75 -3.04
C LEU A 160 -9.72 30.04 -2.42
N LEU A 161 -10.11 29.16 -1.49
CA LEU A 161 -11.30 29.29 -0.67
C LEU A 161 -10.93 29.76 0.75
N PRO A 162 -11.84 30.44 1.46
CA PRO A 162 -11.66 30.70 2.88
C PRO A 162 -11.42 29.39 3.65
N CYS A 163 -10.37 29.37 4.48
CA CYS A 163 -10.03 28.24 5.33
C CYS A 163 -9.73 28.67 6.77
N PRO A 164 -10.75 28.91 7.60
CA PRO A 164 -10.54 29.27 9.01
C PRO A 164 -9.85 28.17 9.84
N ALA A 165 -9.87 26.92 9.36
CA ALA A 165 -9.27 25.76 10.01
C ALA A 165 -7.85 25.43 9.54
N CYS A 166 -7.34 26.12 8.50
CA CYS A 166 -6.04 25.84 7.94
C CYS A 166 -4.92 26.43 8.81
N GLY A 167 -3.83 25.68 8.97
CA GLY A 167 -2.56 26.21 9.48
C GLY A 167 -1.86 27.14 8.49
N PRO A 168 -0.70 27.72 8.87
CA PRO A 168 0.05 28.67 8.02
C PRO A 168 0.58 28.04 6.72
N THR A 169 0.79 26.72 6.70
CA THR A 169 1.25 25.92 5.55
C THR A 169 0.10 25.21 4.83
N GLN A 170 -1.15 25.52 5.15
CA GLN A 170 -2.31 24.86 4.56
C GLN A 170 -3.16 25.86 3.81
N VAL A 171 -3.55 25.50 2.60
CA VAL A 171 -4.46 26.31 1.78
C VAL A 171 -5.60 25.47 1.25
N LYS A 172 -6.81 26.02 1.28
CA LYS A 172 -7.98 25.34 0.76
C LYS A 172 -8.27 25.81 -0.65
N VAL A 173 -8.39 24.87 -1.57
CA VAL A 173 -8.69 25.12 -2.98
C VAL A 173 -10.09 24.63 -3.36
N GLN A 174 -10.71 25.31 -4.31
CA GLN A 174 -11.95 24.87 -4.93
C GLN A 174 -11.67 23.75 -5.95
N GLY A 175 -12.32 22.61 -5.79
CA GLY A 175 -12.09 21.43 -6.63
C GLY A 175 -11.15 20.40 -6.01
N LYS A 176 -10.92 19.33 -6.76
CA LYS A 176 -9.93 18.28 -6.48
C LYS A 176 -9.01 18.15 -7.70
N PRO A 177 -7.70 17.90 -7.52
CA PRO A 177 -6.81 17.57 -8.62
C PRO A 177 -7.34 16.38 -9.42
N VAL A 178 -7.28 16.50 -10.73
CA VAL A 178 -7.64 15.44 -11.69
C VAL A 178 -6.43 14.53 -11.94
N PHE A 179 -5.22 15.07 -11.85
CA PHE A 179 -3.98 14.33 -12.02
C PHE A 179 -3.35 13.98 -10.67
N LEU A 180 -2.52 12.94 -10.68
CA LEU A 180 -1.74 12.58 -9.52
C LEU A 180 -0.49 13.47 -9.48
N HIS A 181 -0.32 14.18 -8.37
CA HIS A 181 0.84 15.02 -8.12
C HIS A 181 1.65 14.42 -6.97
N MET A 182 2.98 14.39 -7.12
CA MET A 182 3.87 13.96 -6.05
C MET A 182 3.83 14.99 -4.89
N GLY A 183 3.70 14.48 -3.67
CA GLY A 183 3.60 15.27 -2.44
C GLY A 183 4.67 14.95 -1.40
N GLU A 184 5.69 14.18 -1.78
CA GLU A 184 6.75 13.70 -0.89
C GLU A 184 8.12 13.68 -1.57
N GLU A 185 9.18 13.57 -0.77
CA GLU A 185 10.55 13.39 -1.24
C GLU A 185 10.79 11.90 -1.56
N VAL A 186 11.40 11.61 -2.71
CA VAL A 186 11.67 10.25 -3.18
C VAL A 186 13.17 10.07 -3.35
N ASP A 187 13.75 9.07 -2.71
CA ASP A 187 15.19 8.74 -2.78
C ASP A 187 16.13 9.94 -2.48
N GLY A 188 15.71 10.83 -1.58
CA GLY A 188 16.46 12.03 -1.19
C GLY A 188 16.37 13.19 -2.20
N VAL A 189 15.50 13.08 -3.19
CA VAL A 189 15.16 14.14 -4.14
C VAL A 189 13.78 14.69 -3.81
N ASP A 190 13.66 16.01 -3.75
CA ASP A 190 12.36 16.66 -3.59
C ASP A 190 11.56 16.56 -4.88
N MET A 191 10.55 15.69 -4.87
CA MET A 191 9.66 15.45 -5.99
C MET A 191 8.31 16.15 -5.81
N ARG A 192 8.12 16.94 -4.74
CA ARG A 192 6.86 17.62 -4.48
C ARG A 192 6.48 18.54 -5.63
N ALA A 193 5.19 18.58 -5.92
CA ALA A 193 4.65 19.50 -6.91
C ALA A 193 4.87 20.95 -6.48
N GLU A 194 5.34 21.77 -7.42
CA GLU A 194 5.46 23.20 -7.23
C GLU A 194 4.07 23.86 -7.22
N VAL A 195 3.82 24.73 -6.24
CA VAL A 195 2.57 25.48 -6.12
C VAL A 195 2.85 26.96 -6.24
N GLY A 196 2.28 27.61 -7.27
CA GLY A 196 2.52 29.00 -7.59
C GLY A 196 1.27 29.87 -7.52
N LEU A 197 1.41 31.12 -7.05
CA LEU A 197 0.35 32.11 -7.06
C LEU A 197 0.30 32.83 -8.43
N LEU A 198 -0.79 32.65 -9.18
CA LEU A 198 -1.01 33.26 -10.50
C LEU A 198 -1.60 34.66 -10.45
N SER A 199 -2.09 35.12 -9.29
CA SER A 199 -2.64 36.47 -9.14
C SER A 199 -1.58 37.59 -9.16
N ARG A 200 -0.29 37.23 -9.32
CA ARG A 200 0.83 38.15 -9.42
C ARG A 200 1.58 37.97 -10.74
N ASN A 201 1.95 39.08 -11.36
CA ASN A 201 2.72 39.07 -12.60
C ASN A 201 4.21 38.93 -12.29
N ILE A 202 4.89 37.96 -12.90
CA ILE A 202 6.35 37.84 -12.89
C ILE A 202 6.85 38.19 -14.30
N LEU A 203 7.72 39.20 -14.40
CA LEU A 203 8.40 39.54 -15.65
C LEU A 203 9.74 38.81 -15.70
N VAL A 204 9.80 37.74 -16.48
CA VAL A 204 11.06 37.04 -16.78
C VAL A 204 11.70 37.70 -18.00
N ARG A 205 12.93 38.23 -17.83
CA ARG A 205 13.73 38.77 -18.92
C ARG A 205 14.92 37.85 -19.16
N GLY A 206 15.01 37.29 -20.37
CA GLY A 206 16.22 36.66 -20.87
C GLY A 206 17.08 37.67 -21.61
N GLU A 207 18.41 37.55 -21.48
CA GLU A 207 19.38 38.21 -22.33
C GLU A 207 20.21 37.14 -23.03
N MET A 208 20.34 37.25 -24.34
CA MET A 208 21.15 36.33 -25.13
C MET A 208 22.61 36.74 -25.06
N GLU A 209 23.49 35.75 -24.89
CA GLU A 209 24.92 36.01 -25.05
C GLU A 209 25.26 36.31 -26.53
N PRO A 210 26.35 37.05 -26.82
CA PRO A 210 26.74 37.41 -28.19
C PRO A 210 27.12 36.23 -29.08
N GLY A 211 27.29 35.04 -28.51
CA GLY A 211 27.70 33.84 -29.21
C GLY A 211 27.44 32.59 -28.38
N CYS A 212 27.66 31.44 -29.00
CA CYS A 212 27.34 30.16 -28.38
C CYS A 212 28.41 29.69 -27.40
N TYR A 213 27.95 29.12 -26.29
CA TYR A 213 28.84 28.50 -25.30
C TYR A 213 29.34 27.12 -25.76
N GLY A 214 30.58 26.79 -25.40
CA GLY A 214 31.18 25.48 -25.69
C GLY A 214 31.39 25.18 -27.18
N ASN A 215 31.20 23.92 -27.59
CA ASN A 215 31.39 23.45 -28.97
C ASN A 215 30.15 23.74 -29.85
N GLU A 216 29.65 24.97 -29.87
CA GLU A 216 28.50 25.38 -30.69
C GLU A 216 27.19 24.58 -30.45
N ALA A 217 27.00 24.05 -29.23
CA ALA A 217 25.85 23.21 -28.90
C ALA A 217 24.49 23.91 -29.10
N CYS A 218 24.47 25.25 -29.03
CA CYS A 218 23.32 26.09 -29.37
C CYS A 218 22.77 25.84 -30.79
N ASN A 219 23.61 25.40 -31.75
CA ASN A 219 23.24 25.22 -33.15
C ASN A 219 22.36 23.97 -33.35
N PHE A 220 22.20 23.16 -32.30
CA PHE A 220 21.39 21.95 -32.33
C PHE A 220 19.89 22.25 -32.46
N PHE A 221 19.41 23.34 -31.86
CA PHE A 221 18.01 23.76 -31.94
C PHE A 221 17.88 24.97 -32.87
N ALA A 222 16.81 25.00 -33.67
CA ALA A 222 16.49 26.15 -34.51
C ALA A 222 15.79 27.29 -33.74
N PHE A 223 15.78 27.23 -32.41
CA PHE A 223 15.15 28.17 -31.51
C PHE A 223 15.98 28.27 -30.22
N ASP A 224 15.89 29.44 -29.58
CA ASP A 224 16.56 29.67 -28.31
C ASP A 224 15.92 28.82 -27.22
N THR A 225 16.72 28.00 -26.55
CA THR A 225 16.27 27.19 -25.41
C THR A 225 16.68 27.86 -24.12
N PHE A 226 15.71 28.17 -23.27
CA PHE A 226 15.93 28.46 -21.86
C PHE A 226 15.59 27.19 -21.06
N GLY A 227 16.55 26.68 -20.29
CA GLY A 227 16.37 25.47 -19.49
C GLY A 227 17.07 25.57 -18.16
N GLY A 228 16.34 25.41 -17.06
CA GLY A 228 16.85 25.46 -15.71
C GLY A 228 15.73 25.47 -14.68
N HIS A 229 16.03 25.03 -13.45
CA HIS A 229 15.13 25.21 -12.33
C HIS A 229 15.16 26.67 -11.89
N MET A 230 14.05 27.39 -12.09
CA MET A 230 13.89 28.75 -11.60
C MET A 230 13.15 28.72 -10.26
N LYS A 231 13.86 29.02 -9.16
CA LYS A 231 13.21 29.33 -7.87
C LYS A 231 13.05 30.84 -7.77
N VAL A 232 11.81 31.32 -7.76
CA VAL A 232 11.50 32.72 -7.45
C VAL A 232 11.25 32.79 -5.95
N ILE A 233 12.17 33.39 -5.19
CA ILE A 233 12.08 33.59 -3.74
C ILE A 233 11.35 34.91 -3.45
#